data_AF-A0A356VXV6-F1
#
_entry.id   AF-A0A356VXV6-F1
#
_cell.length_a   1.000
_cell.length_b   1.000
_cell.length_c   1.000
_cell.angle_alpha   90.00
_cell.angle_beta   90.00
_cell.angle_gamma   90.00
#
_symmetry.space_group_name_H-M   'P 1'
#
loop_
_entity.id
_entity.type
_entity.pdbx_description
1 polymer ?
#
loop_
_entity_poly.entity_id
_entity_poly.type
_entity_poly.pdbx_seq_one_letter_code
_entity_poly.pdbx_strand_id
1 'polypeptide(L)'
;VGTLQLNQKCSAIVGYEIHAGKTVTTDEIKQLIILENGNLDGYISDDNLIFSSYIHGLFDQPNALKNILQWAGLACQQPFDINQLREQQLERLADTLEQNLDLNSIKNILKTG
;
A
#
# COMPACT_ATOMS: atom_id res chain seq x y z
N VAL A 1 1.72 1.03 10.19
CA VAL A 1 2.15 2.35 9.70
C VAL A 1 3.66 2.46 9.91
N GLY A 2 4.35 3.26 9.11
CA GLY A 2 5.80 3.42 9.22
C GLY A 2 6.34 4.51 8.30
N THR A 3 7.65 4.60 8.21
CA THR A 3 8.37 5.54 7.35
C THR A 3 9.28 4.79 6.38
N LEU A 4 9.10 5.02 5.09
CA LEU A 4 10.03 4.64 4.03
C LEU A 4 11.09 5.73 3.84
N GLN A 5 12.36 5.35 3.84
CA GLN A 5 13.52 6.18 3.54
C GLN A 5 14.13 5.73 2.21
N LEU A 6 13.86 6.47 1.13
CA LEU A 6 14.34 6.13 -0.21
C LEU A 6 14.66 7.42 -0.99
N ASN A 7 15.72 7.41 -1.80
CA ASN A 7 16.17 8.59 -2.55
C ASN A 7 16.41 9.84 -1.67
N GLN A 8 16.96 9.64 -0.46
CA GLN A 8 17.17 10.69 0.55
C GLN A 8 15.87 11.41 1.00
N LYS A 9 14.71 10.77 0.80
CA LYS A 9 13.40 11.28 1.22
C LYS A 9 12.76 10.32 2.19
N CYS A 10 12.00 10.88 3.13
CA CYS A 10 11.12 10.14 4.01
C CYS A 10 9.68 10.24 3.51
N SER A 11 8.94 9.13 3.54
CA SER A 11 7.51 9.14 3.25
C SER A 11 6.77 8.16 4.13
N ALA A 12 5.61 8.58 4.61
CA ALA A 12 4.74 7.72 5.40
C ALA A 12 4.25 6.56 4.54
N ILE A 13 4.17 5.38 5.16
CA ILE A 13 3.61 4.17 4.59
C ILE A 13 2.52 3.64 5.53
N VAL A 14 1.51 3.01 4.94
CA VAL A 14 0.47 2.28 5.66
C VAL A 14 0.42 0.88 5.06
N GLY A 15 0.45 -0.12 5.92
CA GLY A 15 0.58 -1.49 5.47
C GLY A 15 0.66 -2.46 6.63
N TYR A 16 0.77 -3.73 6.28
CA TYR A 16 0.85 -4.84 7.23
C TYR A 16 1.81 -5.91 6.72
N GLU A 17 2.19 -6.80 7.62
CA GLU A 17 3.09 -7.93 7.37
C GLU A 17 2.28 -9.23 7.53
N ILE A 18 2.16 -10.02 6.46
CA ILE A 18 1.56 -11.37 6.51
C ILE A 18 2.45 -12.30 5.71
N HIS A 19 3.35 -12.97 6.39
CA HIS A 19 4.20 -13.99 5.81
C HIS A 19 4.60 -15.02 6.87
N ALA A 20 5.09 -16.17 6.41
CA ALA A 20 5.58 -17.24 7.28
C ALA A 20 7.12 -17.38 7.23
N GLY A 21 7.77 -16.75 6.26
CA GLY A 21 9.21 -16.89 6.03
C GLY A 21 9.99 -15.83 6.81
N LYS A 22 11.14 -16.21 7.38
CA LYS A 22 12.02 -15.24 8.03
C LYS A 22 13.25 -15.00 7.16
N THR A 23 13.45 -13.76 6.71
CA THR A 23 14.72 -13.38 6.07
C THR A 23 15.82 -13.34 7.12
N VAL A 24 16.95 -13.99 6.80
CA VAL A 24 18.19 -13.92 7.57
C VAL A 24 19.25 -13.38 6.62
N THR A 25 19.97 -12.35 7.05
CA THR A 25 21.06 -11.78 6.28
C THR A 25 22.40 -12.27 6.83
N THR A 26 23.34 -12.53 5.93
CA THR A 26 24.72 -12.90 6.30
C THR A 26 25.56 -11.67 6.60
N ASP A 27 25.21 -10.55 5.98
CA ASP A 27 25.95 -9.29 6.06
C ASP A 27 25.07 -8.18 6.66
N GLU A 28 25.71 -7.07 7.02
CA GLU A 28 25.01 -5.85 7.40
C GLU A 28 24.28 -5.31 6.18
N ILE A 29 22.98 -5.08 6.33
CA ILE A 29 22.12 -4.60 5.26
C ILE A 29 21.56 -3.22 5.57
N LYS A 30 21.28 -2.46 4.51
CA LYS A 30 20.54 -1.20 4.63
C LYS A 30 19.04 -1.46 4.55
N GLN A 31 18.37 -1.41 5.69
CA GLN A 31 16.90 -1.38 5.73
C GLN A 31 16.39 0.02 5.36
N LEU A 32 15.25 0.05 4.66
CA LEU A 32 14.67 1.29 4.16
C LEU A 32 13.38 1.67 4.88
N ILE A 33 12.79 0.76 5.65
CA ILE A 33 11.51 0.98 6.31
C ILE A 33 11.70 0.90 7.81
N ILE A 34 11.21 1.92 8.52
CA ILE A 34 11.12 1.96 9.98
C ILE A 34 9.64 1.90 10.34
N LEU A 35 9.23 0.82 11.00
CA LEU A 35 7.86 0.64 11.48
C LEU A 35 7.66 1.37 12.82
N GLU A 36 6.42 1.70 13.15
CA GLU A 36 6.08 2.43 14.39
C GLU A 36 6.52 1.71 15.68
N ASN A 37 6.58 0.38 15.64
CA ASN A 37 7.08 -0.43 16.77
C ASN A 37 8.62 -0.45 16.86
N GLY A 38 9.32 0.29 16.00
CA GLY A 38 10.78 0.34 15.94
C GLY A 38 11.42 -0.77 15.11
N ASN A 39 10.64 -1.73 14.61
CA ASN A 39 11.17 -2.77 13.73
C ASN A 39 11.61 -2.18 12.39
N LEU A 40 12.64 -2.79 11.82
CA LEU A 40 13.17 -2.42 10.51
C LEU A 40 12.70 -3.45 9.47
N ASP A 41 12.35 -2.98 8.28
CA ASP A 41 11.99 -3.81 7.14
C ASP A 41 12.67 -3.34 5.85
N GLY A 42 12.75 -4.29 4.92
CA GLY A 42 13.22 -4.10 3.57
C GLY A 42 14.72 -4.14 3.42
N TYR A 43 15.14 -4.21 2.16
CA TYR A 43 16.53 -4.30 1.76
C TYR A 43 16.69 -3.61 0.41
N ILE A 44 17.79 -2.88 0.25
CA ILE A 44 18.25 -2.40 -1.05
C ILE A 44 19.61 -2.98 -1.37
N SER A 45 19.78 -3.47 -2.60
CA SER A 45 21.07 -3.95 -3.09
C SER A 45 22.08 -2.80 -3.22
N ASP A 46 23.37 -3.13 -3.13
CA ASP A 46 24.45 -2.14 -3.19
C ASP A 46 24.50 -1.38 -4.53
N ASP A 47 24.10 -2.05 -5.62
CA ASP A 47 23.95 -1.43 -6.94
C ASP A 47 22.64 -0.62 -7.11
N ASN A 48 21.81 -0.57 -6.06
CA ASN A 48 20.55 0.15 -6.00
C ASN A 48 19.51 -0.33 -7.03
N LEU A 49 19.65 -1.55 -7.56
CA LEU A 49 18.75 -2.13 -8.57
C LEU A 49 17.63 -3.01 -7.99
N ILE A 50 17.78 -3.50 -6.76
CA ILE A 50 16.81 -4.38 -6.11
C ILE A 50 16.33 -3.74 -4.83
N PHE A 51 15.01 -3.57 -4.70
CA PHE A 51 14.34 -3.20 -3.46
C PHE A 51 13.32 -4.28 -3.09
N SER A 52 13.45 -4.83 -1.88
CA SER A 52 12.50 -5.80 -1.32
C SER A 52 11.94 -5.32 0.00
N SER A 53 10.73 -5.75 0.36
CA SER A 53 10.03 -5.44 1.60
C SER A 53 8.96 -6.51 1.86
N TYR A 54 8.66 -6.80 3.13
CA TYR A 54 7.52 -7.65 3.50
C TYR A 54 6.20 -6.87 3.63
N ILE A 55 6.23 -5.54 3.51
CA ILE A 55 5.06 -4.71 3.75
C ILE A 55 4.09 -4.77 2.57
N HIS A 56 2.92 -5.35 2.82
CA HIS A 56 1.76 -5.21 1.95
C HIS A 56 1.18 -3.80 2.07
N GLY A 57 0.76 -3.20 0.95
CA GLY A 57 0.24 -1.83 0.91
C GLY A 57 1.32 -0.75 0.77
N LEU A 58 2.58 -1.12 0.57
CA LEU A 58 3.71 -0.19 0.43
C LEU A 58 3.51 0.88 -0.67
N PHE A 59 2.73 0.57 -1.70
CA PHE A 59 2.42 1.44 -2.84
C PHE A 59 1.15 2.29 -2.65
N ASP A 60 0.42 2.14 -1.55
CA ASP A 60 -0.91 2.73 -1.40
C ASP A 60 -0.88 4.18 -0.91
N GLN A 61 0.27 4.63 -0.39
CA GLN A 61 0.49 6.02 0.03
C GLN A 61 1.09 6.83 -1.13
N PRO A 62 0.43 7.91 -1.61
CA PRO A 62 0.85 8.61 -2.83
C PRO A 62 2.31 9.09 -2.82
N ASN A 63 2.81 9.57 -1.68
CA ASN A 63 4.19 10.02 -1.54
C ASN A 63 5.21 8.87 -1.55
N ALA A 64 4.87 7.75 -0.90
CA ALA A 64 5.72 6.56 -0.92
C ALA A 64 5.77 5.97 -2.35
N LEU A 65 4.62 5.83 -3.01
CA LEU A 65 4.53 5.40 -4.41
C LEU A 65 5.38 6.28 -5.32
N LYS A 66 5.24 7.61 -5.21
CA LYS A 66 6.03 8.56 -5.98
C LYS A 66 7.53 8.35 -5.77
N ASN A 67 7.98 8.16 -4.53
CA ASN A 67 9.40 7.92 -4.25
C ASN A 67 9.90 6.59 -4.81
N ILE A 68 9.10 5.53 -4.74
CA ILE A 68 9.44 4.21 -5.29
C ILE A 68 9.50 4.27 -6.83
N LEU A 69 8.55 4.94 -7.48
CA LEU A 69 8.58 5.16 -8.92
C LEU A 69 9.80 5.97 -9.36
N GLN A 70 10.15 7.02 -8.61
CA GLN A 70 11.37 7.79 -8.86
C GLN A 70 12.63 6.94 -8.74
N TRP A 71 12.71 6.06 -7.74
CA TRP A 71 13.80 5.09 -7.60
C TRP A 71 13.87 4.14 -8.81
N ALA A 72 12.72 3.67 -9.30
CA ALA A 72 12.62 2.83 -10.49
C ALA A 72 12.83 3.58 -11.82
N GLY A 73 13.21 4.87 -11.79
CA GLY A 73 13.50 5.67 -13.00
C GLY A 73 12.27 6.30 -13.65
N LEU A 74 11.10 6.27 -13.02
CA LEU A 74 9.87 6.86 -13.52
C LEU A 74 9.55 8.20 -12.85
N ALA A 75 9.48 9.27 -13.65
CA ALA A 75 9.04 10.57 -13.19
C ALA A 75 7.51 10.62 -13.06
N CYS A 76 7.01 10.52 -11.83
CA CYS A 76 5.59 10.68 -11.54
C CYS A 76 5.24 12.17 -11.34
N GLN A 77 4.54 12.76 -12.31
CA GLN A 77 4.11 14.17 -12.27
C GLN A 77 2.91 14.40 -11.34
N GLN A 78 1.98 13.45 -11.25
CA GLN A 78 0.80 13.58 -10.40
C GLN A 78 0.67 12.40 -9.44
N PRO A 79 0.61 12.63 -8.12
CA PRO A 79 0.33 11.58 -7.16
C PRO A 79 -1.05 10.97 -7.44
N PHE A 80 -1.10 9.64 -7.40
CA PHE A 80 -2.33 8.88 -7.56
C PHE A 80 -2.72 8.30 -6.20
N ASP A 81 -3.93 8.60 -5.74
CA ASP A 81 -4.49 8.05 -4.50
C ASP A 81 -5.43 6.89 -4.82
N ILE A 82 -4.90 5.67 -4.68
CA ILE A 82 -5.65 4.44 -4.92
C ILE A 82 -6.83 4.28 -3.95
N ASN A 83 -6.73 4.80 -2.73
CA ASN A 83 -7.80 4.70 -1.74
C ASN A 83 -8.96 5.62 -2.11
N GLN A 84 -8.65 6.85 -2.54
CA GLN A 84 -9.66 7.76 -3.06
C GLN A 84 -10.34 7.19 -4.31
N LEU A 85 -9.58 6.59 -5.25
CA LEU A 85 -10.17 5.94 -6.42
C LEU A 85 -11.08 4.78 -6.01
N ARG A 86 -10.63 3.95 -5.06
CA ARG A 86 -11.42 2.82 -4.55
C ARG A 86 -12.75 3.30 -3.99
N GLU A 87 -12.73 4.34 -3.16
CA GLU A 87 -13.95 4.94 -2.59
C GLU A 87 -14.90 5.43 -3.69
N GLN A 88 -14.39 6.13 -4.70
CA GLN A 88 -15.18 6.58 -5.84
C GLN A 88 -15.82 5.41 -6.61
N GLN A 89 -15.11 4.28 -6.74
CA GLN A 89 -15.68 3.10 -7.40
C GLN A 89 -16.71 2.38 -6.53
N LEU A 90 -16.55 2.39 -5.21
CA LEU A 90 -17.54 1.84 -4.27
C LEU A 90 -18.83 2.67 -4.29
N GLU A 91 -18.73 4.00 -4.27
CA GLU A 91 -19.89 4.88 -4.37
C GLU A 91 -20.63 4.67 -5.70
N ARG A 92 -19.89 4.63 -6.81
CA ARG A 92 -20.47 4.34 -8.13
C ARG A 92 -21.18 2.99 -8.16
N LEU A 93 -20.63 1.97 -7.50
CA LEU A 93 -21.25 0.66 -7.40
C LEU A 93 -22.54 0.74 -6.57
N ALA A 94 -22.52 1.42 -5.42
CA ALA A 94 -23.70 1.62 -4.58
C ALA A 94 -24.83 2.31 -5.37
N ASP A 95 -24.53 3.43 -6.04
CA ASP A 95 -25.48 4.15 -6.90
C ASP A 95 -26.09 3.24 -7.96
N THR A 96 -25.25 2.42 -8.61
CA THR A 96 -25.71 1.49 -9.65
C THR A 96 -26.67 0.45 -9.09
N LEU A 97 -26.39 -0.09 -7.90
CA LEU A 97 -27.26 -1.06 -7.24
C LEU A 97 -28.58 -0.41 -6.79
N GLU A 98 -28.55 0.80 -6.24
CA GLU A 98 -29.76 1.55 -5.84
C GLU A 98 -30.68 1.84 -7.03
N GLN A 99 -30.11 2.15 -8.19
CA GLN A 99 -30.88 2.45 -9.40
C GLN A 99 -31.50 1.21 -10.06
N ASN A 100 -30.89 0.03 -9.89
CA ASN A 100 -31.25 -1.17 -10.67
C ASN A 100 -31.83 -2.31 -9.83
N LEU A 101 -31.76 -2.26 -8.50
CA LEU A 101 -32.27 -3.30 -7.60
C LEU A 101 -33.34 -2.77 -6.65
N ASP A 102 -34.35 -3.60 -6.38
CA ASP A 102 -35.28 -3.35 -5.28
C ASP A 102 -34.62 -3.72 -3.94
N LEU A 103 -33.89 -2.76 -3.38
CA LEU A 103 -33.21 -2.92 -2.10
C LEU A 103 -34.17 -3.17 -0.94
N ASN A 104 -35.45 -2.76 -1.02
CA ASN A 104 -36.43 -3.04 0.03
C ASN A 104 -36.80 -4.52 0.04
N SER A 105 -37.03 -5.11 -1.13
CA SER A 105 -37.26 -6.55 -1.25
C SER A 105 -36.07 -7.37 -0.74
N ILE A 106 -34.84 -6.97 -1.09
CA ILE A 106 -33.61 -7.63 -0.58
C ILE A 106 -33.52 -7.49 0.95
N LYS A 107 -33.74 -6.31 1.51
CA LYS A 107 -33.72 -6.09 2.97
C LYS A 107 -34.78 -6.93 3.69
N ASN A 108 -35.93 -7.17 3.08
CA ASN A 108 -36.98 -8.01 3.67
C ASN A 108 -36.57 -9.49 3.71
N ILE A 109 -35.89 -9.99 2.66
CA ILE A 109 -35.34 -11.36 2.64
C ILE A 109 -34.27 -11.52 3.74
N LEU A 110 -33.34 -10.56 3.88
CA LEU A 110 -32.29 -10.62 4.89
C LEU A 110 -32.80 -10.58 6.34
N LYS A 111 -34.01 -10.06 6.59
CA LYS A 111 -34.63 -10.01 7.92
C LYS A 111 -35.42 -11.27 8.28
N THR A 112 -35.72 -12.12 7.30
CA THR A 112 -36.57 -13.31 7.47
C THR A 112 -35.78 -14.62 7.54
N GLY A 113 -34.45 -14.58 7.41
CA GLY A 113 -33.52 -15.67 7.72
C GLY A 113 -32.71 -15.37 8.97
#